data_AF-A0A532U1E9-F1
#
_entry.id   AF-A0A532U1E9-F1
#
_cell.length_a   1.000
_cell.length_b   1.000
_cell.length_c   1.000
_cell.angle_alpha   90.00
_cell.angle_beta   90.00
_cell.angle_gamma   90.00
#
_symmetry.space_group_name_H-M   'P 1'
#
loop_
_entity.id
_entity.type
_entity.pdbx_description
1 polymer ?
#
loop_
_entity_poly.entity_id
_entity_poly.type
_entity_poly.pdbx_seq_one_letter_code
_entity_poly.pdbx_strand_id
1 'polypeptide(L)'
;MLVNQVEDSGTDSSSAFEGTGAEGTTHLRETPLTARQRQMLEKLDDLGPELGDAYRAALRLMADDSFPVCVRLVAHLVRDITNRLPDYLDVPVPKGKAEYVNLLDDIAPVWDAEMSEQASVPRRPSLVQEGDGAPNVTQAPTVRMSAGLHRKIDGLVTAHRRSRATTRQKLRTVIQSVDDGGRGGSNSHLDPIVEHWKELTGWFVERAHIRGPGKTPADFEECRRRFGMFESVLFSVLTPFYGAVEGLDEILEQANRPAS
;
A
#
# COMPACT_ATOMS: atom_id res chain seq x y z
N MET A 1 -46.54 -9.12 67.22
CA MET A 1 -45.46 -8.66 68.12
C MET A 1 -44.60 -7.71 67.29
N LEU A 2 -44.68 -6.41 67.59
CA LEU A 2 -43.85 -5.25 67.14
C LEU A 2 -43.56 -5.16 65.62
N VAL A 3 -44.20 -4.30 64.81
CA VAL A 3 -44.31 -2.82 64.83
C VAL A 3 -42.97 -2.16 65.16
N ASN A 4 -42.31 -1.61 64.13
CA ASN A 4 -41.72 -0.28 64.24
C ASN A 4 -41.75 0.45 62.88
N GLN A 5 -42.22 1.69 62.98
CA GLN A 5 -42.51 2.69 61.97
C GLN A 5 -41.33 3.66 61.82
N VAL A 6 -41.20 4.26 60.62
CA VAL A 6 -40.94 5.69 60.33
C VAL A 6 -39.54 6.21 60.77
N GLU A 7 -38.70 6.77 59.87
CA GLU A 7 -38.80 8.17 59.47
C GLU A 7 -38.29 8.46 58.05
N ASP A 8 -39.10 9.30 57.40
CA ASP A 8 -38.90 10.06 56.18
C ASP A 8 -38.03 11.29 56.48
N SER A 9 -37.05 11.59 55.63
CA SER A 9 -36.43 12.91 55.57
C SER A 9 -36.06 13.24 54.12
N GLY A 10 -37.02 13.81 53.42
CA GLY A 10 -36.76 14.53 52.18
C GLY A 10 -35.75 15.65 52.38
N THR A 11 -34.78 15.73 51.47
CA THR A 11 -34.27 17.01 50.99
C THR A 11 -34.16 16.95 49.48
N ASP A 12 -35.02 17.77 48.90
CA ASP A 12 -35.02 18.20 47.51
C ASP A 12 -33.73 18.99 47.25
N SER A 13 -32.97 18.59 46.24
CA SER A 13 -31.94 19.43 45.63
C SER A 13 -31.83 19.08 44.17
N SER A 14 -32.76 19.68 43.42
CA SER A 14 -32.54 20.22 42.10
C SER A 14 -31.13 20.79 41.98
N SER A 15 -30.25 20.04 41.34
CA SER A 15 -29.01 20.55 40.76
C SER A 15 -29.12 20.30 39.27
N ALA A 16 -29.46 21.38 38.56
CA ALA A 16 -29.39 21.47 37.12
C ALA A 16 -27.96 21.11 36.69
N PHE A 17 -27.79 19.91 36.13
CA PHE A 17 -26.59 19.59 35.37
C PHE A 17 -26.75 20.22 33.99
N GLU A 18 -26.56 21.54 33.92
CA GLU A 18 -26.14 22.23 32.70
C GLU A 18 -24.72 21.76 32.36
N GLY A 19 -24.62 20.51 31.90
CA GLY A 19 -23.45 19.99 31.23
C GLY A 19 -23.45 20.53 29.82
N THR A 20 -22.81 21.68 29.66
CA THR A 20 -22.45 22.30 28.39
C THR A 20 -22.03 21.25 27.37
N GLY A 21 -22.89 21.07 26.36
CA GLY A 21 -22.52 20.41 25.11
C GLY A 21 -21.45 21.24 24.43
N ALA A 22 -20.20 21.07 24.83
CA ALA A 22 -19.07 21.42 24.00
C ALA A 22 -19.09 20.39 22.86
N GLU A 23 -19.81 20.73 21.79
CA GLU A 23 -19.52 20.27 20.44
C GLU A 23 -18.09 20.69 20.13
N GLY A 24 -17.13 19.94 20.66
CA GLY A 24 -15.74 19.98 20.24
C GLY A 24 -15.65 19.23 18.92
N THR A 25 -16.24 19.78 17.86
CA THR A 25 -15.76 19.45 16.53
C THR A 25 -14.30 19.90 16.48
N THR A 26 -13.39 18.95 16.68
CA THR A 26 -11.96 19.14 16.47
C THR A 26 -11.78 19.43 14.99
N HIS A 27 -11.98 20.68 14.60
CA HIS A 27 -11.70 21.15 13.26
C HIS A 27 -10.19 21.02 13.09
N LEU A 28 -9.76 20.06 12.28
CA LEU A 28 -8.36 19.94 11.86
C LEU A 28 -7.89 21.31 11.39
N ARG A 29 -6.77 21.79 11.93
CA ARG A 29 -6.25 23.12 11.61
C ARG A 29 -5.97 23.23 10.11
N GLU A 30 -6.61 24.18 9.44
CA GLU A 30 -6.27 24.49 8.06
C GLU A 30 -4.99 25.32 8.03
N THR A 31 -3.91 24.71 7.55
CA THR A 31 -2.64 25.40 7.29
C THR A 31 -2.63 25.86 5.84
N PRO A 32 -2.20 27.11 5.54
CA PRO A 32 -2.08 27.57 4.17
C PRO A 32 -1.20 26.63 3.34
N LEU A 33 -1.71 26.19 2.18
CA LEU A 33 -0.98 25.30 1.29
C LEU A 33 0.20 26.03 0.62
N THR A 34 1.35 25.37 0.60
CA THR A 34 2.49 25.84 -0.20
C THR A 34 2.15 25.84 -1.70
N ALA A 35 2.90 26.60 -2.50
CA ALA A 35 2.72 26.60 -3.96
C ALA A 35 2.85 25.19 -4.55
N ARG A 36 3.82 24.42 -4.06
CA ARG A 36 4.03 23.01 -4.45
C ARG A 36 2.84 22.13 -4.10
N GLN A 37 2.27 22.28 -2.90
CA GLN A 37 1.11 21.51 -2.45
C GLN A 37 -0.13 21.80 -3.29
N ARG A 38 -0.37 23.07 -3.65
CA ARG A 38 -1.45 23.45 -4.56
C ARG A 38 -1.29 22.82 -5.93
N GLN A 39 -0.09 22.89 -6.50
CA GLN A 39 0.19 22.28 -7.81
C GLN A 39 0.07 20.74 -7.79
N MET A 40 0.48 20.07 -6.71
CA MET A 40 0.25 18.63 -6.56
C MET A 40 -1.23 18.29 -6.44
N LEU A 41 -1.99 19.07 -5.68
CA LEU A 41 -3.43 18.90 -5.52
C LEU A 41 -4.14 18.97 -6.87
N GLU A 42 -3.88 20.01 -7.64
CA GLU A 42 -4.41 20.20 -8.99
C GLU A 42 -4.09 18.98 -9.88
N LYS A 43 -2.80 18.59 -9.96
CA LYS A 43 -2.38 17.43 -10.77
C LYS A 43 -3.00 16.10 -10.33
N LEU A 44 -3.23 15.91 -9.03
CA LEU A 44 -3.86 14.70 -8.50
C LEU A 44 -5.36 14.72 -8.75
N ASP A 45 -6.02 15.88 -8.59
CA ASP A 45 -7.44 16.06 -8.91
C ASP A 45 -7.70 15.81 -10.41
N ASP A 46 -6.80 16.27 -11.29
CA ASP A 46 -6.84 16.03 -12.74
C ASP A 46 -6.69 14.54 -13.11
N LEU A 47 -5.83 13.81 -12.39
CA LEU A 47 -5.70 12.35 -12.55
C LEU A 47 -6.95 11.63 -12.04
N GLY A 48 -7.44 12.02 -10.86
CA GLY A 48 -8.56 11.38 -10.20
C GLY A 48 -8.88 12.07 -8.87
N PRO A 49 -10.10 12.59 -8.67
CA PRO A 49 -10.48 13.31 -7.46
C PRO A 49 -10.21 12.54 -6.17
N GLU A 50 -10.28 11.20 -6.18
CA GLU A 50 -10.00 10.38 -5.00
C GLU A 50 -8.53 10.46 -4.55
N LEU A 51 -7.59 10.65 -5.49
CA LEU A 51 -6.18 10.86 -5.17
C LEU A 51 -5.95 12.23 -4.54
N GLY A 52 -6.60 13.26 -5.08
CA GLY A 52 -6.57 14.61 -4.54
C GLY A 52 -7.18 14.68 -3.14
N ASP A 53 -8.33 14.03 -2.92
CA ASP A 53 -8.97 13.91 -1.61
C ASP A 53 -8.07 13.21 -0.59
N ALA A 54 -7.45 12.08 -0.96
CA ALA A 54 -6.52 11.37 -0.08
C ALA A 54 -5.32 12.24 0.31
N TYR A 55 -4.77 12.99 -0.65
CA TYR A 55 -3.65 13.88 -0.41
C TYR A 55 -4.03 15.09 0.45
N ARG A 56 -5.21 15.70 0.20
CA ARG A 56 -5.76 16.79 1.01
C ARG A 56 -6.00 16.36 2.45
N ALA A 57 -6.53 15.16 2.65
CA ALA A 57 -6.71 14.57 3.98
C ALA A 57 -5.37 14.36 4.69
N ALA A 58 -4.34 13.89 3.98
CA ALA A 58 -3.01 13.72 4.54
C ALA A 58 -2.41 15.06 4.99
N LEU A 59 -2.57 16.13 4.19
CA LEU A 59 -2.11 17.48 4.55
C LEU A 59 -2.80 18.01 5.81
N ARG A 60 -4.12 17.83 5.92
CA ARG A 60 -4.89 18.22 7.12
C ARG A 60 -4.44 17.47 8.36
N LEU A 61 -4.17 16.17 8.23
CA LEU A 61 -3.64 15.36 9.32
C LEU A 61 -2.21 15.79 9.71
N MET A 62 -1.37 16.12 8.73
CA MET A 62 -0.01 16.60 8.97
C MET A 62 0.05 18.00 9.63
N ALA A 63 -1.03 18.77 9.56
CA ALA A 63 -1.16 20.07 10.20
C ALA A 63 -1.51 20.01 11.69
N ASP A 64 -1.93 18.84 12.20
CA ASP A 64 -2.36 18.65 13.58
C ASP A 64 -1.67 17.43 14.21
N ASP A 65 -0.60 17.68 14.96
CA ASP A 65 0.15 16.65 15.68
C ASP A 65 -0.56 16.13 16.93
N SER A 66 -1.64 16.80 17.36
CA SER A 66 -2.49 16.37 18.47
C SER A 66 -3.53 15.33 18.03
N PHE A 67 -3.76 15.18 16.72
CA PHE A 67 -4.74 14.26 16.20
C PHE A 67 -4.36 12.80 16.54
N PRO A 68 -5.21 12.04 17.25
CA PRO A 68 -4.92 10.67 17.60
C PRO A 68 -4.65 9.84 16.36
N VAL A 69 -3.69 8.93 16.45
CA VAL A 69 -3.40 7.96 15.38
C VAL A 69 -2.99 8.60 14.03
N CYS A 70 -2.65 9.90 14.00
CA CYS A 70 -2.35 10.66 12.79
C CYS A 70 -1.34 9.95 11.87
N VAL A 71 -0.18 9.53 12.41
CA VAL A 71 0.88 8.87 11.63
C VAL A 71 0.36 7.64 10.88
N ARG A 72 -0.56 6.88 11.49
CA ARG A 72 -1.15 5.71 10.87
C ARG A 72 -2.13 6.06 9.76
N LEU A 73 -2.95 7.10 9.94
CA LEU A 73 -3.87 7.55 8.90
C LEU A 73 -3.12 8.15 7.71
N VAL A 74 -2.11 8.99 7.95
CA VAL A 74 -1.22 9.51 6.90
C VAL A 74 -0.55 8.36 6.16
N ALA A 75 -0.06 7.35 6.89
CA ALA A 75 0.53 6.17 6.28
C ALA A 75 -0.44 5.37 5.40
N HIS A 76 -1.70 5.25 5.80
CA HIS A 76 -2.76 4.66 4.98
C HIS A 76 -2.99 5.46 3.70
N LEU A 77 -3.15 6.78 3.80
CA LEU A 77 -3.41 7.65 2.66
C LEU A 77 -2.24 7.64 1.67
N VAL A 78 -1.00 7.73 2.15
CA VAL A 78 0.20 7.61 1.29
C VAL A 78 0.25 6.24 0.61
N ARG A 79 -0.04 5.16 1.33
CA ARG A 79 -0.13 3.82 0.74
C ARG A 79 -1.19 3.75 -0.36
N ASP A 80 -2.35 4.37 -0.17
CA ASP A 80 -3.43 4.31 -1.14
C ASP A 80 -3.08 5.11 -2.40
N ILE A 81 -2.57 6.35 -2.25
CA ILE A 81 -2.06 7.16 -3.36
C ILE A 81 -1.00 6.37 -4.14
N THR A 82 0.01 5.82 -3.47
CA THR A 82 1.12 5.11 -4.13
C THR A 82 0.68 3.82 -4.85
N ASN A 83 -0.31 3.11 -4.33
CA ASN A 83 -0.81 1.88 -4.96
C ASN A 83 -1.75 2.14 -6.12
N ARG A 84 -2.51 3.25 -6.06
CA ARG A 84 -3.51 3.63 -7.05
C ARG A 84 -2.94 4.49 -8.17
N LEU A 85 -1.93 5.31 -7.91
CA LEU A 85 -1.34 6.22 -8.90
C LEU A 85 -1.02 5.53 -10.25
N PRO A 86 -0.44 4.32 -10.31
CA PRO A 86 -0.20 3.65 -11.59
C PRO A 86 -1.47 3.31 -12.38
N ASP A 87 -2.60 3.11 -11.70
CA ASP A 87 -3.88 2.82 -12.34
C ASP A 87 -4.44 4.05 -13.09
N TYR A 88 -4.04 5.27 -12.71
CA TYR A 88 -4.46 6.54 -13.32
C TYR A 88 -3.50 7.08 -14.39
N LEU A 89 -2.27 6.57 -14.46
CA LEU A 89 -1.27 7.01 -15.44
C LEU A 89 -1.30 6.18 -16.74
N ASP A 90 -2.34 5.36 -16.93
CA ASP A 90 -2.52 4.39 -18.03
C ASP A 90 -1.26 3.56 -18.35
N VAL A 91 -0.48 3.29 -17.31
CA VAL A 91 0.74 2.52 -17.42
C VAL A 91 0.34 1.06 -17.67
N PRO A 92 0.83 0.39 -18.74
CA PRO A 92 0.51 -1.00 -19.03
C PRO A 92 1.13 -1.91 -17.97
N VAL A 93 0.43 -2.06 -16.86
CA VAL A 93 0.80 -3.00 -15.80
C VAL A 93 0.16 -4.35 -16.13
N PRO A 94 0.89 -5.47 -16.02
CA PRO A 94 0.29 -6.79 -16.10
C PRO A 94 -0.85 -6.92 -15.09
N LYS A 95 -2.10 -6.91 -15.59
CA LYS A 95 -3.29 -7.14 -14.78
C LYS A 95 -3.32 -8.62 -14.40
N GLY A 96 -3.33 -8.90 -13.11
CA GLY A 96 -3.45 -10.26 -12.61
C GLY A 96 -3.17 -10.34 -11.12
N LYS A 97 -4.23 -10.29 -10.31
CA LYS A 97 -4.15 -10.95 -9.00
C LYS A 97 -4.00 -12.44 -9.29
N ALA A 98 -3.02 -13.10 -8.68
CA ALA A 98 -3.00 -14.54 -8.69
C ALA A 98 -4.21 -15.00 -7.88
N GLU A 99 -5.15 -15.69 -8.53
CA GLU A 99 -6.27 -16.37 -7.88
C GLU A 99 -5.72 -17.61 -7.17
N TYR A 100 -5.01 -17.39 -6.05
CA TYR A 100 -4.27 -18.44 -5.34
C TYR A 100 -5.18 -19.60 -4.94
N VAL A 101 -6.42 -19.32 -4.55
CA VAL A 101 -7.41 -20.34 -4.18
C VAL A 101 -7.65 -21.26 -5.38
N ASN A 102 -8.01 -20.70 -6.54
CA ASN A 102 -8.26 -21.49 -7.76
C ASN A 102 -7.02 -22.27 -8.21
N LEU A 103 -5.84 -21.64 -8.17
CA LEU A 103 -4.59 -22.30 -8.55
C LEU A 103 -4.22 -23.45 -7.60
N LEU A 104 -4.48 -23.30 -6.30
CA LEU A 104 -4.23 -24.34 -5.31
C LEU A 104 -5.28 -25.45 -5.37
N ASP A 105 -6.55 -25.13 -5.61
CA ASP A 105 -7.62 -26.11 -5.84
C ASP A 105 -7.33 -27.00 -7.05
N ASP A 106 -6.64 -26.46 -8.07
CA ASP A 106 -6.19 -27.19 -9.25
C ASP A 106 -4.94 -28.06 -9.01
N ILE A 107 -4.14 -27.76 -7.99
CA ILE A 107 -2.87 -28.45 -7.67
C ILE A 107 -3.09 -29.53 -6.62
N ALA A 108 -3.82 -29.21 -5.54
CA ALA A 108 -4.02 -30.07 -4.37
C ALA A 108 -4.47 -31.51 -4.72
N PRO A 109 -5.50 -31.75 -5.56
CA PRO A 109 -5.94 -33.11 -5.85
C PRO A 109 -4.91 -33.92 -6.65
N VAL A 110 -4.16 -33.28 -7.55
CA VAL A 110 -3.11 -33.93 -8.35
C VAL A 110 -1.90 -34.25 -7.48
N TRP A 111 -1.53 -33.30 -6.60
CA TRP A 111 -0.48 -33.48 -5.62
C TRP A 111 -0.79 -34.64 -4.68
N ASP A 112 -2.00 -34.69 -4.12
CA ASP A 112 -2.41 -35.76 -3.20
C ASP A 112 -2.44 -37.13 -3.89
N ALA A 113 -2.91 -37.21 -5.13
CA ALA A 113 -2.90 -38.46 -5.91
C ALA A 113 -1.46 -38.96 -6.16
N GLU A 114 -0.58 -38.11 -6.70
CA GLU A 114 0.79 -38.50 -7.04
C GLU A 114 1.65 -38.82 -5.81
N MET A 115 1.44 -38.10 -4.70
CA MET A 115 2.17 -38.35 -3.44
C MET A 115 1.60 -39.56 -2.68
N SER A 116 0.34 -39.94 -2.88
CA SER A 116 -0.22 -41.18 -2.33
C SER A 116 0.39 -42.42 -2.99
N GLU A 117 0.66 -42.36 -4.29
CA GLU A 117 1.29 -43.44 -5.04
C GLU A 117 2.78 -43.61 -4.70
N GLN A 118 3.41 -42.56 -4.17
CA GLN A 118 4.81 -42.57 -3.72
C GLN A 118 4.89 -42.92 -2.23
N ALA A 119 4.48 -44.15 -1.91
CA ALA A 119 4.37 -44.70 -0.55
C ALA A 119 5.67 -44.65 0.29
N SER A 120 6.82 -44.31 -0.31
CA SER A 120 8.13 -44.24 0.35
C SER A 120 8.58 -42.83 0.74
N VAL A 121 7.81 -41.77 0.44
CA VAL A 121 8.15 -40.39 0.81
C VAL A 121 7.28 -39.97 2.00
N PRO A 122 7.87 -39.66 3.17
CA PRO A 122 7.11 -39.14 4.31
C PRO A 122 6.38 -37.85 3.93
N ARG A 123 5.04 -37.82 4.07
CA ARG A 123 4.22 -36.62 3.79
C ARG A 123 4.55 -35.42 4.68
N ARG A 124 5.22 -35.65 5.80
CA ARG A 124 5.83 -34.64 6.65
C ARG A 124 7.32 -34.94 6.75
N PRO A 125 8.20 -33.95 6.52
CA PRO A 125 9.58 -34.06 6.98
C PRO A 125 9.53 -34.37 8.49
N SER A 126 10.19 -35.44 8.92
CA SER A 126 10.45 -35.64 10.35
C SER A 126 11.25 -34.43 10.83
N LEU A 127 10.80 -33.79 11.91
CA LEU A 127 11.57 -32.73 12.55
C LEU A 127 12.86 -33.36 13.08
N VAL A 128 13.97 -33.01 12.44
CA VAL A 128 15.32 -33.43 12.82
C VAL A 128 15.61 -32.78 14.17
N GLN A 129 15.95 -33.57 15.20
CA GLN A 129 16.33 -33.04 16.51
C GLN A 129 17.81 -32.67 16.53
N GLU A 130 18.17 -31.72 17.38
CA GLU A 130 19.56 -31.31 17.58
C GLU A 130 20.36 -32.52 18.12
N GLY A 131 21.24 -33.08 17.28
CA GLY A 131 21.98 -34.32 17.57
C GLY A 131 21.83 -35.42 16.51
N ASP A 132 20.83 -35.32 15.62
CA ASP A 132 20.75 -36.17 14.45
C ASP A 132 21.91 -35.84 13.49
N GLY A 133 22.67 -36.86 13.09
CA GLY A 133 23.75 -36.71 12.12
C GLY A 133 23.23 -36.11 10.80
N ALA A 134 24.06 -35.29 10.14
CA ALA A 134 23.71 -34.68 8.87
C ALA A 134 23.14 -35.74 7.89
N PRO A 135 21.97 -35.50 7.26
CA PRO A 135 21.36 -36.48 6.39
C PRO A 135 22.35 -36.86 5.29
N ASN A 136 22.63 -38.15 5.16
CA ASN A 136 23.50 -38.66 4.11
C ASN A 136 22.83 -38.41 2.76
N VAL A 137 23.28 -37.38 2.03
CA VAL A 137 22.69 -36.89 0.77
C VAL A 137 22.62 -37.99 -0.31
N THR A 138 23.40 -39.05 -0.17
CA THR A 138 23.38 -40.21 -1.09
C THR A 138 22.13 -41.11 -0.98
N GLN A 139 21.24 -40.89 0.00
CA GLN A 139 19.99 -41.65 0.18
C GLN A 139 18.72 -40.80 0.14
N ALA A 140 18.78 -39.55 -0.33
CA ALA A 140 17.58 -38.73 -0.45
C ALA A 140 16.57 -39.40 -1.41
N PRO A 141 15.32 -39.67 -0.96
CA PRO A 141 14.33 -40.28 -1.82
C PRO A 141 14.07 -39.37 -3.02
N THR A 142 14.21 -39.92 -4.22
CA THR A 142 13.89 -39.19 -5.45
C THR A 142 12.38 -39.07 -5.54
N VAL A 143 11.87 -37.87 -5.26
CA VAL A 143 10.46 -37.53 -5.50
C VAL A 143 10.28 -37.37 -7.00
N ARG A 144 9.46 -38.23 -7.60
CA ARG A 144 9.10 -38.11 -9.02
C ARG A 144 7.84 -37.26 -9.10
N MET A 145 7.73 -36.39 -10.09
CA MET A 145 6.51 -35.63 -10.33
C MET A 145 6.14 -35.75 -11.79
N SER A 146 4.85 -35.82 -12.08
CA SER A 146 4.40 -35.79 -13.47
C SER A 146 4.73 -34.43 -14.09
N ALA A 147 4.92 -34.42 -15.41
CA ALA A 147 5.06 -33.18 -16.16
C ALA A 147 3.81 -32.28 -16.02
N GLY A 148 2.65 -32.86 -15.73
CA GLY A 148 1.40 -32.13 -15.49
C GLY A 148 1.44 -31.36 -14.17
N LEU A 149 1.82 -32.02 -13.09
CA LEU A 149 1.97 -31.38 -11.77
C LEU A 149 3.07 -30.32 -11.79
N HIS A 150 4.21 -30.61 -12.42
CA HIS A 150 5.28 -29.64 -12.62
C HIS A 150 4.78 -28.37 -13.31
N ARG A 151 4.03 -28.48 -14.42
CA ARG A 151 3.48 -27.31 -15.12
C ARG A 151 2.50 -26.52 -14.27
N LYS A 152 1.69 -27.17 -13.43
CA LYS A 152 0.76 -26.48 -12.53
C LYS A 152 1.51 -25.70 -11.44
N ILE A 153 2.54 -26.30 -10.85
CA ILE A 153 3.41 -25.63 -9.86
C ILE A 153 4.18 -24.47 -10.51
N ASP A 154 4.75 -24.67 -11.70
CA ASP A 154 5.43 -23.61 -12.44
C ASP A 154 4.45 -22.48 -12.82
N GLY A 155 3.22 -22.81 -13.17
CA GLY A 155 2.11 -21.87 -13.37
C GLY A 155 1.80 -21.06 -12.11
N LEU A 156 1.73 -21.71 -10.93
CA LEU A 156 1.53 -21.03 -9.65
C LEU A 156 2.72 -20.12 -9.31
N VAL A 157 3.96 -20.57 -9.49
CA VAL A 157 5.17 -19.77 -9.25
C VAL A 157 5.21 -18.58 -10.21
N THR A 158 4.86 -18.79 -11.48
CA THR A 158 4.78 -17.74 -12.49
C THR A 158 3.67 -16.74 -12.17
N ALA A 159 2.48 -17.21 -11.79
CA ALA A 159 1.38 -16.36 -11.35
C ALA A 159 1.74 -15.58 -10.08
N HIS A 160 2.42 -16.21 -9.12
CA HIS A 160 2.95 -15.55 -7.93
C HIS A 160 3.96 -14.46 -8.30
N ARG A 161 4.93 -14.76 -9.17
CA ARG A 161 5.90 -13.78 -9.68
C ARG A 161 5.22 -12.63 -10.42
N ARG A 162 4.17 -12.90 -11.21
CA ARG A 162 3.37 -11.91 -11.94
C ARG A 162 2.48 -11.08 -11.04
N SER A 163 1.83 -11.67 -10.04
CA SER A 163 1.07 -10.93 -9.01
C SER A 163 2.01 -10.14 -8.09
N ARG A 164 3.27 -10.58 -8.01
CA ARG A 164 4.40 -9.86 -7.41
C ARG A 164 5.10 -8.93 -8.40
N ALA A 165 4.56 -8.67 -9.59
CA ALA A 165 4.88 -7.45 -10.32
C ALA A 165 4.45 -6.30 -9.40
N THR A 166 5.43 -5.85 -8.64
CA THR A 166 5.24 -5.16 -7.35
C THR A 166 4.83 -3.72 -7.62
N THR A 167 4.35 -3.01 -6.60
CA THR A 167 4.33 -1.53 -6.60
C THR A 167 5.64 -0.95 -7.13
N ARG A 168 6.78 -1.62 -6.87
CA ARG A 168 8.10 -1.34 -7.46
C ARG A 168 8.13 -1.44 -8.99
N GLN A 169 7.55 -2.48 -9.60
CA GLN A 169 7.51 -2.61 -11.06
C GLN A 169 6.50 -1.65 -11.68
N LYS A 170 5.33 -1.46 -11.06
CA LYS A 170 4.37 -0.43 -11.47
C LYS A 170 5.00 0.96 -11.46
N LEU A 171 5.67 1.31 -10.36
CA LEU A 171 6.40 2.56 -10.22
C LEU A 171 7.56 2.65 -11.21
N ARG A 172 8.33 1.58 -11.39
CA ARG A 172 9.39 1.57 -12.40
C ARG A 172 8.83 1.91 -13.77
N THR A 173 7.70 1.30 -14.15
CA THR A 173 7.06 1.61 -15.43
C THR A 173 6.51 3.04 -15.47
N VAL A 174 5.96 3.57 -14.37
CA VAL A 174 5.60 4.99 -14.24
C VAL A 174 6.81 5.90 -14.46
N ILE A 175 7.89 5.72 -13.70
CA ILE A 175 9.10 6.55 -13.78
C ILE A 175 9.72 6.43 -15.17
N GLN A 176 9.75 5.23 -15.77
CA GLN A 176 10.22 5.02 -17.14
C GLN A 176 9.35 5.73 -18.18
N SER A 177 8.02 5.64 -18.06
CA SER A 177 7.10 6.32 -18.99
C SER A 177 7.25 7.84 -18.96
N VAL A 178 7.66 8.38 -17.81
CA VAL A 178 7.87 9.81 -17.57
C VAL A 178 9.26 10.27 -18.04
N ASP A 179 10.28 9.41 -17.96
CA ASP A 179 11.67 9.74 -18.33
C ASP A 179 11.97 9.55 -19.83
N ASP A 180 11.38 8.53 -20.47
CA ASP A 180 11.85 8.11 -21.81
C ASP A 180 11.31 8.95 -22.97
N GLY A 181 10.15 9.63 -22.87
CA GLY A 181 9.51 10.25 -24.05
C GLY A 181 9.42 9.32 -25.29
N GLY A 182 9.48 7.99 -25.08
CA GLY A 182 9.54 6.97 -26.13
C GLY A 182 10.93 6.50 -26.62
N ARG A 183 12.06 6.92 -26.06
CA ARG A 183 13.41 6.52 -26.54
C ARG A 183 14.03 5.42 -25.68
N GLY A 184 13.73 4.16 -26.00
CA GLY A 184 14.16 2.96 -25.27
C GLY A 184 15.66 2.80 -25.04
N GLY A 185 16.19 3.50 -24.04
CA GLY A 185 17.56 3.41 -23.55
C GLY A 185 17.69 2.52 -22.30
N SER A 186 18.93 2.24 -21.91
CA SER A 186 19.22 1.50 -20.67
C SER A 186 18.90 2.35 -19.44
N ASN A 187 17.74 2.11 -18.83
CA ASN A 187 17.18 2.84 -17.69
C ASN A 187 17.85 2.52 -16.33
N SER A 188 19.17 2.31 -16.31
CA SER A 188 19.92 1.96 -15.08
C SER A 188 20.04 3.13 -14.10
N HIS A 189 19.94 4.39 -14.57
CA HIS A 189 19.96 5.58 -13.72
C HIS A 189 18.67 5.75 -12.90
N LEU A 190 17.59 5.04 -13.24
CA LEU A 190 16.32 5.09 -12.51
C LEU A 190 16.29 4.14 -11.29
N ASP A 191 17.22 3.19 -11.21
CA ASP A 191 17.27 2.21 -10.11
C ASP A 191 17.36 2.86 -8.72
N PRO A 192 18.20 3.87 -8.48
CA PRO A 192 18.26 4.55 -7.18
C PRO A 192 16.94 5.23 -6.79
N ILE A 193 16.21 5.80 -7.76
CA ILE A 193 14.93 6.48 -7.52
C ILE A 193 13.86 5.45 -7.14
N VAL A 194 13.82 4.33 -7.86
CA VAL A 194 12.91 3.21 -7.58
C VAL A 194 13.18 2.62 -6.19
N GLU A 195 14.45 2.45 -5.81
CA GLU A 195 14.80 1.99 -4.46
C GLU A 195 14.42 2.98 -3.39
N HIS A 196 14.72 4.26 -3.60
CA HIS A 196 14.36 5.30 -2.65
C HIS A 196 12.85 5.36 -2.42
N TRP A 197 12.05 5.31 -3.48
CA TRP A 197 10.58 5.25 -3.35
C TRP A 197 10.10 3.99 -2.64
N LYS A 198 10.69 2.83 -2.95
CA LYS A 198 10.32 1.56 -2.31
C LYS A 198 10.60 1.60 -0.80
N GLU A 199 11.76 2.12 -0.40
CA GLU A 199 12.11 2.28 1.01
C GLU A 199 11.17 3.26 1.71
N LEU A 200 10.88 4.39 1.05
CA LEU A 200 10.00 5.42 1.57
C LEU A 200 8.56 4.92 1.75
N THR A 201 7.99 4.30 0.73
CA THR A 201 6.63 3.73 0.80
C THR A 201 6.56 2.52 1.73
N GLY A 202 7.62 1.71 1.80
CA GLY A 202 7.76 0.62 2.76
C GLY A 202 7.61 1.10 4.21
N TRP A 203 8.25 2.22 4.55
CA TRP A 203 8.14 2.83 5.88
C TRP A 203 6.69 3.16 6.26
N PHE A 204 5.90 3.69 5.31
CA PHE A 204 4.47 3.99 5.52
C PHE A 204 3.64 2.71 5.61
N VAL A 205 3.85 1.74 4.72
CA VAL A 205 3.11 0.45 4.74
C VAL A 205 3.25 -0.26 6.09
N GLU A 206 4.45 -0.27 6.69
CA GLU A 206 4.68 -0.84 8.01
C GLU A 206 3.96 -0.14 9.16
N ARG A 207 3.43 1.07 8.93
CA ARG A 207 2.79 1.95 9.94
C ARG A 207 1.30 2.15 9.69
N ALA A 208 0.80 1.71 8.55
CA ALA A 208 -0.62 1.70 8.24
C ALA A 208 -1.38 0.75 9.19
N HIS A 209 -0.82 -0.43 9.51
CA HIS A 209 -1.53 -1.40 10.36
C HIS A 209 -1.22 -1.24 11.85
N ILE A 210 -2.17 -1.69 12.71
CA ILE A 210 -1.92 -1.83 14.15
C ILE A 210 -0.73 -2.78 14.36
N ARG A 211 0.26 -2.31 15.10
CA ARG A 211 1.46 -3.10 15.42
C ARG A 211 1.21 -3.97 16.64
N GLY A 212 1.88 -5.12 16.68
CA GLY A 212 1.88 -6.01 17.84
C GLY A 212 2.47 -5.34 19.09
N PRO A 213 2.22 -5.92 20.28
CA PRO A 213 2.70 -5.39 21.54
C PRO A 213 4.23 -5.26 21.56
N GLY A 214 4.74 -4.21 22.20
CA GLY A 214 6.18 -3.96 22.38
C GLY A 214 6.89 -3.24 21.22
N LYS A 215 6.18 -2.81 20.19
CA LYS A 215 6.74 -1.95 19.14
C LYS A 215 6.60 -0.48 19.51
N THR A 216 7.68 0.29 19.37
CA THR A 216 7.68 1.73 19.58
C THR A 216 6.65 2.40 18.65
N PRO A 217 5.79 3.29 19.18
CA PRO A 217 4.92 4.12 18.36
C PRO A 217 5.74 4.90 17.32
N ALA A 218 5.15 5.14 16.15
CA ALA A 218 5.80 5.95 15.15
C ALA A 218 5.78 7.42 15.60
N ASP A 219 6.95 8.05 15.58
CA ASP A 219 7.13 9.46 15.88
C ASP A 219 6.48 10.34 14.79
N PHE A 220 5.73 11.35 15.22
CA PHE A 220 5.08 12.30 14.31
C PHE A 220 6.11 13.11 13.53
N GLU A 221 7.23 13.47 14.15
CA GLU A 221 8.25 14.27 13.47
C GLU A 221 8.98 13.45 12.40
N GLU A 222 9.26 12.17 12.65
CA GLU A 222 9.70 11.26 11.58
C GLU A 222 8.65 11.11 10.48
N CYS A 223 7.35 11.02 10.82
CA CYS A 223 6.28 11.01 9.82
C CYS A 223 6.31 12.27 8.96
N ARG A 224 6.50 13.45 9.56
CA ARG A 224 6.61 14.74 8.87
C ARG A 224 7.79 14.77 7.90
N ARG A 225 8.97 14.34 8.33
CA ARG A 225 10.15 14.23 7.46
C ARG A 225 9.91 13.30 6.27
N ARG A 226 9.36 12.10 6.54
CA ARG A 226 9.05 11.10 5.51
C ARG A 226 7.98 11.60 4.55
N PHE A 227 6.97 12.32 5.04
CA PHE A 227 5.92 12.90 4.22
C PHE A 227 6.48 13.96 3.26
N GLY A 228 7.37 14.84 3.74
CA GLY A 228 8.05 15.81 2.86
C GLY A 228 8.94 15.16 1.79
N MET A 229 9.59 14.03 2.11
CA MET A 229 10.30 13.22 1.10
C MET A 229 9.31 12.62 0.08
N PHE A 230 8.16 12.15 0.55
CA PHE A 230 7.12 11.58 -0.31
C PHE A 230 6.55 12.61 -1.28
N GLU A 231 6.15 13.79 -0.78
CA GLU A 231 5.78 14.94 -1.60
C GLU A 231 6.87 15.26 -2.62
N SER A 232 8.14 15.13 -2.20
CA SER A 232 9.25 15.44 -3.07
C SER A 232 9.38 14.53 -4.27
N VAL A 233 9.29 13.22 -4.04
CA VAL A 233 9.36 12.23 -5.14
C VAL A 233 8.08 12.24 -5.96
N LEU A 234 6.90 12.35 -5.32
CA LEU A 234 5.62 12.38 -6.02
C LEU A 234 5.54 13.56 -6.98
N PHE A 235 5.94 14.75 -6.55
CA PHE A 235 6.00 15.92 -7.42
C PHE A 235 6.91 15.71 -8.64
N SER A 236 8.08 15.09 -8.45
CA SER A 236 9.00 14.78 -9.55
C SER A 236 8.44 13.76 -10.52
N VAL A 237 7.57 12.84 -10.08
CA VAL A 237 6.88 11.89 -10.95
C VAL A 237 5.76 12.58 -11.74
N LEU A 238 5.00 13.48 -11.11
CA LEU A 238 3.87 14.16 -11.73
C LEU A 238 4.31 15.29 -12.67
N THR A 239 5.45 15.93 -12.45
CA THR A 239 5.83 17.13 -13.23
C THR A 239 6.13 16.83 -14.71
N PRO A 240 6.98 15.86 -15.08
CA PRO A 240 7.30 15.61 -16.48
C PRO A 240 6.13 14.98 -17.25
N PHE A 241 5.23 14.27 -16.56
CA PHE A 241 4.02 13.69 -17.16
C PHE A 241 3.12 14.76 -17.81
N TYR A 242 2.90 15.88 -17.12
CA TYR A 242 2.04 16.96 -17.64
C TYR A 242 2.76 17.90 -18.61
N GLY A 243 4.07 18.10 -18.48
CA GLY A 243 4.84 18.86 -19.47
C GLY A 243 4.81 18.21 -20.87
N ALA A 244 4.63 16.88 -20.94
CA ALA A 244 4.43 16.16 -22.18
C ALA A 244 2.99 16.26 -22.73
N VAL A 245 1.98 16.41 -21.87
CA VAL A 245 0.56 16.52 -22.26
C VAL A 245 0.22 17.93 -22.75
N GLU A 246 0.73 18.98 -22.11
CA GLU A 246 0.56 20.37 -22.58
C GLU A 246 1.20 20.59 -23.97
N GLY A 247 2.26 19.84 -24.31
CA GLY A 247 2.84 19.85 -25.64
C GLY A 247 1.98 19.19 -26.73
N LEU A 248 1.01 18.34 -26.36
CA LEU A 248 0.09 17.72 -27.34
C LEU A 248 -1.04 18.66 -27.75
N ASP A 249 -1.51 19.52 -26.84
CA ASP A 249 -2.54 20.52 -27.15
C ASP A 249 -1.99 21.61 -28.09
N GLU A 250 -0.73 22.02 -27.93
CA GLU A 250 -0.09 22.97 -28.87
C GLU A 250 0.04 22.39 -30.29
N ILE A 251 0.27 21.08 -30.43
CA ILE A 251 0.34 20.39 -31.74
C ILE A 251 -1.05 20.23 -32.35
N LEU A 252 -2.08 19.92 -31.54
CA LEU A 252 -3.47 19.83 -31.99
C LEU A 252 -4.03 21.20 -32.39
N GLU A 253 -3.66 22.28 -31.68
CA GLU A 253 -4.02 23.65 -32.07
C GLU A 253 -3.30 24.12 -33.34
N GLN A 254 -2.04 23.72 -33.56
CA GLN A 254 -1.33 24.02 -34.82
C GLN A 254 -1.91 23.24 -36.01
N ALA A 255 -2.33 21.99 -35.82
CA ALA A 255 -2.93 21.18 -36.89
C ALA A 255 -4.34 21.64 -37.29
N ASN A 256 -5.08 22.29 -36.37
CA ASN A 256 -6.40 22.86 -36.62
C ASN A 256 -6.39 24.33 -37.06
N ARG A 257 -5.21 24.96 -37.25
CA ARG A 257 -5.16 26.27 -37.90
C ARG A 257 -5.46 26.12 -39.39
N PRO A 258 -6.52 26.74 -39.93
CA PRO A 258 -6.74 26.76 -41.36
C PRO A 258 -5.58 27.51 -42.01
N ALA A 259 -4.99 26.91 -43.05
CA ALA A 259 -3.93 27.52 -43.84
C ALA A 259 -4.43 28.87 -44.38
N SER A 260 -3.84 29.96 -43.89
CA SER A 260 -4.04 31.33 -44.38
C SER A 260 -3.12 31.63 -45.54
#